data_AF-A0A1G6RXJ5-F1
#
_entry.id   AF-A0A1G6RXJ5-F1
#
_cell.length_a   1.000
_cell.length_b   1.000
_cell.length_c   1.000
_cell.angle_alpha   90.00
_cell.angle_beta   90.00
_cell.angle_gamma   90.00
#
_symmetry.space_group_name_H-M   'P 1'
#
loop_
_entity.id
_entity.type
_entity.pdbx_description
1 polymer ?
#
loop_
_entity_poly.entity_id
_entity_poly.type
_entity_poly.pdbx_seq_one_letter_code
_entity_poly.pdbx_strand_id
1 'polypeptide(L)'
;MDLPEKIAELDARKVREMFKNFVERKMEVEWKDGLPVRNVRRMTPSVIETDLGVPPAEAELIQAKLIAEGYLEPEKFTPTRLGMALAQHSDRPKISRAEAEAILTRVLDWADRTNAVPDARVKVKMIHLYGSLERGAAEVGDVDLFVEFTTMDLGPDLMPEDQEREQELGEELVAISEYLSPSSFIDRMLMEDVSMRQVFPRVSR
;
A
#
# COMPACT_ATOMS: atom_id res chain seq x y z
N MET A 1 -9.63 -7.58 5.64
CA MET A 1 -10.20 -7.69 7.01
C MET A 1 -11.67 -7.41 6.86
N ASP A 2 -12.57 -8.11 7.56
CA ASP A 2 -13.97 -7.67 7.57
C ASP A 2 -14.10 -6.57 8.64
N LEU A 3 -14.67 -5.43 8.28
CA LEU A 3 -14.85 -4.34 9.24
C LEU A 3 -15.81 -4.78 10.35
N PRO A 4 -15.48 -4.58 11.64
CA PRO A 4 -16.46 -4.71 12.70
C PRO A 4 -17.57 -3.68 12.53
N GLU A 5 -18.71 -3.85 13.19
CA GLU A 5 -19.79 -2.86 13.15
C GLU A 5 -19.34 -1.52 13.75
N LYS A 6 -18.51 -1.57 14.81
CA LYS A 6 -18.02 -0.39 15.53
C LYS A 6 -16.54 -0.46 15.84
N ILE A 7 -15.91 0.71 15.86
CA ILE A 7 -14.52 0.96 16.30
C ILE A 7 -14.56 2.21 17.17
N ALA A 8 -13.98 2.18 18.37
CA ALA A 8 -14.07 3.26 19.35
C ALA A 8 -15.52 3.74 19.59
N GLU A 9 -16.48 2.79 19.59
CA GLU A 9 -17.94 3.00 19.67
C GLU A 9 -18.59 3.76 18.49
N LEU A 10 -17.81 4.15 17.49
CA LEU A 10 -18.27 4.80 16.27
C LEU A 10 -18.53 3.79 15.16
N ASP A 11 -19.31 4.20 14.15
CA ASP A 11 -19.42 3.46 12.89
C ASP A 11 -18.01 3.21 12.30
N ALA A 12 -17.66 1.94 12.09
CA ALA A 12 -16.33 1.55 11.62
C ALA A 12 -15.96 2.17 10.27
N ARG A 13 -16.94 2.47 9.40
CA ARG A 13 -16.70 3.13 8.11
C ARG A 13 -16.27 4.57 8.29
N LYS A 14 -16.82 5.28 9.27
CA LYS A 14 -16.37 6.65 9.59
C LYS A 14 -14.95 6.66 10.12
N VAL A 15 -14.62 5.73 11.00
CA VAL A 15 -13.26 5.58 11.53
C VAL A 15 -12.29 5.20 10.41
N ARG A 16 -12.71 4.30 9.49
CA ARG A 16 -11.94 3.96 8.29
C ARG A 16 -11.60 5.19 7.45
N GLU A 17 -12.60 6.01 7.11
CA GLU A 17 -12.37 7.22 6.30
C GLU A 17 -11.42 8.20 6.98
N MET A 18 -11.52 8.37 8.30
CA MET A 18 -10.54 9.17 9.05
C MET A 18 -9.12 8.60 8.93
N PHE A 19 -8.94 7.28 9.11
CA PHE A 19 -7.64 6.64 8.95
C PHE A 19 -7.09 6.77 7.52
N LYS A 20 -7.95 6.62 6.51
CA LYS A 20 -7.62 6.80 5.10
C LYS A 20 -7.16 8.24 4.82
N ASN A 21 -7.96 9.22 5.21
CA ASN A 21 -7.63 10.65 5.08
C ASN A 21 -6.30 10.96 5.77
N PHE A 22 -6.08 10.42 6.97
CA PHE A 22 -4.83 10.62 7.69
C PHE A 22 -3.60 10.10 6.92
N VAL A 23 -3.69 8.93 6.30
CA VAL A 23 -2.60 8.29 5.53
C VAL A 23 -2.38 8.99 4.18
N GLU A 24 -3.43 9.50 3.54
CA GLU A 24 -3.36 10.19 2.24
C GLU A 24 -2.82 11.65 2.33
N ARG A 25 -2.83 12.27 3.52
CA ARG A 25 -2.25 13.61 3.72
C ARG A 25 -0.79 13.65 3.23
N LYS A 26 -0.40 14.70 2.49
CA LYS A 26 0.98 14.84 2.04
C LYS A 26 1.92 14.90 3.24
N MET A 27 3.00 14.11 3.21
CA MET A 27 4.08 14.23 4.19
C MET A 27 4.91 15.46 3.86
N GLU A 28 4.99 16.38 4.81
CA GLU A 28 5.97 17.45 4.76
C GLU A 28 7.33 16.87 5.16
N VAL A 29 8.28 16.90 4.21
CA VAL A 29 9.68 16.55 4.45
C VAL A 29 10.40 17.84 4.80
N GLU A 30 10.84 17.97 6.05
CA GLU A 30 11.72 19.06 6.45
C GLU A 30 13.17 18.67 6.15
N TRP A 31 13.95 19.62 5.65
CA TRP A 31 15.38 19.44 5.42
C TRP A 31 16.15 20.10 6.55
N LYS A 32 16.84 19.30 7.36
CA LYS A 32 17.66 19.79 8.47
C LYS A 32 19.10 19.30 8.30
N ASP A 33 20.04 20.23 8.23
CA ASP A 33 21.48 19.96 8.03
C ASP A 33 21.78 19.09 6.79
N GLY A 34 21.00 19.27 5.72
CA GLY A 34 21.13 18.49 4.47
C GLY A 34 20.53 17.09 4.53
N LEU A 35 19.91 16.69 5.64
CA LEU A 35 19.22 15.42 5.79
C LEU A 35 17.69 15.62 5.82
N PRO A 36 16.92 14.76 5.14
CA PRO A 36 15.47 14.80 5.25
C PRO A 36 15.04 14.28 6.64
N VAL A 37 14.42 15.14 7.43
CA VAL A 37 13.77 14.78 8.68
C VAL A 37 12.31 14.48 8.36
N ARG A 38 11.91 13.21 8.51
CA ARG A 38 10.51 12.81 8.41
C ARG A 38 9.74 13.43 9.57
N ASN A 39 8.85 14.37 9.27
CA ASN A 39 7.85 14.80 10.25
C ASN A 39 6.83 13.66 10.39
N VAL A 40 6.95 12.88 11.48
CA VAL A 40 6.07 11.74 11.73
C VAL A 40 4.68 12.28 12.00
N ARG A 41 3.75 12.05 11.06
CA ARG A 41 2.34 12.40 11.21
C ARG A 41 1.78 11.68 12.44
N ARG A 42 1.04 12.42 13.27
CA ARG A 42 0.41 11.91 14.49
C ARG A 42 -1.09 12.13 14.43
N MET A 43 -1.86 11.12 14.79
CA MET A 43 -3.32 11.20 14.88
C MET A 43 -3.71 11.79 16.24
N THR A 44 -3.54 13.10 16.36
CA THR A 44 -3.87 13.89 17.56
C THR A 44 -5.38 14.07 17.72
N PRO A 45 -5.88 14.48 18.91
CA PRO A 45 -7.29 14.81 19.07
C PRO A 45 -7.78 15.86 18.06
N SER A 46 -6.96 16.85 17.69
CA SER A 46 -7.31 17.84 16.68
C SER A 46 -7.53 17.25 15.27
N VAL A 47 -6.77 16.21 14.91
CA VAL A 47 -6.98 15.48 13.65
C VAL A 47 -8.31 14.75 13.68
N ILE A 48 -8.62 14.09 14.80
CA ILE A 48 -9.85 13.32 15.01
C ILE A 48 -11.07 14.25 15.03
N GLU A 49 -11.00 15.38 15.74
CA GLU A 49 -12.02 16.43 15.74
C GLU A 49 -12.33 16.91 14.33
N THR A 50 -11.28 17.21 13.55
CA THR A 50 -11.44 17.73 12.19
C THR A 50 -12.07 16.70 11.26
N ASP A 51 -11.56 15.46 11.27
CA ASP A 51 -12.00 14.43 10.32
C ASP A 51 -13.38 13.83 10.68
N LEU A 52 -13.72 13.75 11.97
CA LEU A 52 -15.00 13.18 12.42
C LEU A 52 -16.07 14.24 12.71
N GLY A 53 -15.70 15.52 12.80
CA GLY A 53 -16.62 16.61 13.13
C GLY A 53 -17.17 16.52 14.56
N VAL A 54 -16.35 16.07 15.51
CA VAL A 54 -16.72 15.84 16.92
C VAL A 54 -16.09 16.89 17.84
N PRO A 55 -16.68 17.22 19.00
CA PRO A 55 -16.09 18.17 19.94
C PRO A 55 -14.72 17.72 20.48
N PRO A 56 -13.85 18.65 20.92
CA PRO A 56 -12.50 18.33 21.42
C PRO A 56 -12.47 17.25 22.52
N ALA A 57 -13.37 17.34 23.51
CA ALA A 57 -13.45 16.37 24.59
C ALA A 57 -13.84 14.95 24.10
N GLU A 58 -14.66 14.87 23.05
CA GLU A 58 -15.02 13.59 22.43
C GLU A 58 -13.86 13.03 21.60
N ALA A 59 -13.11 13.89 20.91
CA ALA A 59 -11.92 13.50 20.17
C ALA A 59 -10.83 12.89 21.07
N GLU A 60 -10.62 13.42 22.27
CA GLU A 60 -9.72 12.85 23.28
C GLU A 60 -10.16 11.44 23.70
N LEU A 61 -11.46 11.25 23.95
CA LEU A 61 -12.02 9.94 24.31
C LEU A 61 -11.90 8.92 23.17
N ILE A 62 -12.15 9.35 21.92
CA ILE A 62 -11.98 8.52 20.73
C ILE A 62 -10.52 8.12 20.58
N GLN A 63 -9.58 9.04 20.74
CA GLN A 63 -8.15 8.73 20.67
C GLN A 63 -7.75 7.67 21.71
N ALA A 64 -8.19 7.83 22.96
CA ALA A 64 -7.91 6.87 24.02
C ALA A 64 -8.48 5.47 23.71
N LYS A 65 -9.70 5.40 23.15
CA LYS A 65 -10.32 4.14 22.71
C LYS A 65 -9.56 3.50 21.55
N LEU A 66 -9.15 4.28 20.54
CA LEU A 66 -8.37 3.77 19.40
C LEU A 66 -7.01 3.19 19.85
N ILE A 67 -6.40 3.78 20.88
CA ILE A 67 -5.19 3.24 21.52
C ILE A 67 -5.53 1.93 22.25
N ALA A 68 -6.59 1.91 23.07
CA ALA A 68 -6.99 0.73 23.84
C ALA A 68 -7.40 -0.46 22.95
N GLU A 69 -8.02 -0.19 21.80
CA GLU A 69 -8.41 -1.19 20.80
C GLU A 69 -7.25 -1.58 19.86
N GLY A 70 -6.08 -0.94 20.00
CA GLY A 70 -4.86 -1.30 19.27
C GLY A 70 -4.75 -0.74 17.85
N TYR A 71 -5.58 0.23 17.46
CA TYR A 71 -5.49 0.92 16.16
C TYR A 71 -4.41 2.01 16.13
N LEU A 72 -4.08 2.59 17.29
CA LEU A 72 -3.03 3.60 17.45
C LEU A 72 -1.96 3.17 18.45
N GLU A 73 -0.71 3.55 18.16
CA GLU A 73 0.41 3.41 19.10
C GLU A 73 0.28 4.46 20.23
N PRO A 74 0.30 4.07 21.53
CA PRO A 74 0.04 4.96 22.67
C PRO A 74 0.94 6.20 22.79
N GLU A 75 2.17 6.14 22.30
CA GLU A 75 3.16 7.22 22.47
C GLU A 75 3.40 8.02 21.19
N LYS A 76 3.28 7.35 20.05
CA LYS A 76 3.54 7.95 18.73
C LYS A 76 2.27 8.51 18.11
N PHE A 77 1.11 7.99 18.52
CA PHE A 77 -0.20 8.24 17.90
C PHE A 77 -0.19 7.98 16.39
N THR A 78 0.66 7.06 15.95
CA THR A 78 0.71 6.57 14.59
C THR A 78 -0.18 5.34 14.48
N PRO A 79 -0.82 5.11 13.31
CA PRO A 79 -1.51 3.85 13.05
C PRO A 79 -0.60 2.65 13.33
N THR A 80 -1.12 1.66 14.05
CA THR A 80 -0.48 0.35 14.15
C THR A 80 -0.67 -0.44 12.85
N ARG A 81 -0.18 -1.68 12.77
CA ARG A 81 -0.52 -2.58 11.66
C ARG A 81 -2.04 -2.76 11.48
N LEU A 82 -2.79 -2.77 12.57
CA LEU A 82 -4.25 -2.84 12.54
C LEU A 82 -4.86 -1.53 12.01
N GLY A 83 -4.37 -0.38 12.46
CA GLY A 83 -4.76 0.93 11.94
C GLY A 83 -4.44 1.12 10.44
N MET A 84 -3.29 0.64 9.99
CA MET A 84 -2.93 0.67 8.56
C MET A 84 -3.83 -0.24 7.73
N ALA A 85 -4.12 -1.45 8.21
CA ALA A 85 -5.06 -2.34 7.55
C ALA A 85 -6.49 -1.77 7.48
N LEU A 86 -6.89 -0.98 8.49
CA LEU A 86 -8.14 -0.24 8.47
C LEU A 86 -8.11 0.86 7.39
N ALA A 87 -7.08 1.70 7.35
CA ALA A 87 -6.94 2.78 6.36
C ALA A 87 -7.01 2.28 4.91
N GLN A 88 -6.43 1.10 4.67
CA GLN A 88 -6.35 0.47 3.35
C GLN A 88 -7.57 -0.40 3.02
N HIS A 89 -8.52 -0.55 3.95
CA HIS A 89 -9.69 -1.37 3.72
C HIS A 89 -10.54 -0.81 2.57
N SER A 90 -10.84 -1.65 1.59
CA SER A 90 -11.81 -1.37 0.54
C SER A 90 -13.09 -2.18 0.80
N ASP A 91 -14.27 -1.55 0.68
CA ASP A 91 -15.58 -2.23 0.79
C ASP A 91 -15.88 -3.13 -0.43
N ARG A 92 -14.90 -3.36 -1.30
CA ARG A 92 -15.06 -4.26 -2.44
C ARG A 92 -15.29 -5.70 -1.98
N PRO A 93 -16.17 -6.46 -2.64
CA PRO A 93 -16.31 -7.90 -2.39
C PRO A 93 -14.95 -8.59 -2.54
N LYS A 94 -14.62 -9.50 -1.63
CA LYS A 94 -13.45 -10.37 -1.81
C LYS A 94 -13.65 -11.24 -3.05
N ILE A 95 -12.55 -11.59 -3.68
CA ILE A 95 -12.53 -12.53 -4.81
C ILE A 95 -11.99 -13.88 -4.34
N SER A 96 -12.39 -14.93 -5.05
CA SER A 96 -11.86 -16.26 -4.81
C SER A 96 -10.37 -16.31 -5.11
N ARG A 97 -9.66 -17.24 -4.45
CA ARG A 97 -8.25 -17.51 -4.76
C ARG A 97 -8.01 -17.80 -6.24
N ALA A 98 -8.91 -18.53 -6.89
CA ALA A 98 -8.78 -18.86 -8.32
C ALA A 98 -8.84 -17.60 -9.21
N GLU A 99 -9.73 -16.66 -8.91
CA GLU A 99 -9.80 -15.37 -9.62
C GLU A 99 -8.54 -14.53 -9.38
N ALA A 100 -8.05 -14.50 -8.14
CA ALA A 100 -6.81 -13.80 -7.79
C ALA A 100 -5.57 -14.37 -8.50
N GLU A 101 -5.47 -15.71 -8.60
CA GLU A 101 -4.42 -16.39 -9.35
C GLU A 101 -4.52 -16.14 -10.87
N ALA A 102 -5.73 -16.01 -11.41
CA ALA A 102 -5.94 -15.61 -12.80
C ALA A 102 -5.49 -14.17 -13.07
N ILE A 103 -5.76 -13.23 -12.14
CA ILE A 103 -5.26 -11.86 -12.20
C ILE A 103 -3.72 -11.86 -12.16
N LEU A 104 -3.12 -12.59 -11.22
CA LEU A 104 -1.66 -12.72 -11.13
C LEU A 104 -1.07 -13.26 -12.44
N THR A 105 -1.70 -14.25 -13.06
CA THR A 105 -1.26 -14.79 -14.36
C THR A 105 -1.26 -13.70 -15.44
N ARG A 106 -2.30 -12.89 -15.52
CA ARG A 106 -2.38 -11.76 -16.47
C ARG A 106 -1.28 -10.71 -16.23
N VAL A 107 -0.91 -10.46 -14.96
CA VAL A 107 0.22 -9.58 -14.62
C VAL A 107 1.54 -10.18 -15.11
N LEU A 108 1.78 -11.48 -14.88
CA LEU A 108 2.99 -12.12 -15.35
C LEU A 108 3.07 -12.14 -16.89
N ASP A 109 1.96 -12.37 -17.58
CA ASP A 109 1.89 -12.30 -19.05
C ASP A 109 2.12 -10.88 -19.57
N TRP A 110 1.69 -9.85 -18.83
CA TRP A 110 2.04 -8.46 -19.12
C TRP A 110 3.54 -8.22 -18.94
N ALA A 111 4.14 -8.66 -17.84
CA ALA A 111 5.57 -8.50 -17.59
C ALA A 111 6.43 -9.19 -18.67
N ASP A 112 6.04 -10.40 -19.09
CA ASP A 112 6.70 -11.11 -20.19
C ASP A 112 6.64 -10.31 -21.51
N ARG A 113 5.47 -9.75 -21.85
CA ARG A 113 5.31 -8.93 -23.06
C ARG A 113 6.11 -7.63 -23.00
N THR A 114 6.11 -6.95 -21.85
CA THR A 114 6.91 -5.74 -21.61
C THR A 114 8.40 -6.02 -21.81
N ASN A 115 8.88 -7.14 -21.29
CA ASN A 115 10.30 -7.50 -21.39
C ASN A 115 10.72 -8.02 -22.77
N ALA A 116 9.77 -8.52 -23.57
CA ALA A 116 9.98 -9.02 -24.92
C ALA A 116 10.21 -7.91 -25.96
N VAL A 117 9.93 -6.64 -25.63
CA VAL A 117 10.21 -5.51 -26.53
C VAL A 117 11.73 -5.40 -26.75
N PRO A 118 12.22 -5.52 -28.01
CA PRO A 118 13.63 -5.36 -28.31
C PRO A 118 14.13 -3.97 -27.91
N ASP A 119 15.35 -3.91 -27.38
CA ASP A 119 16.06 -2.67 -27.03
C ASP A 119 15.34 -1.74 -26.03
N ALA A 120 14.25 -2.19 -25.42
CA ALA A 120 13.59 -1.44 -24.35
C ALA A 120 14.54 -1.29 -23.16
N ARG A 121 14.81 -0.03 -22.79
CA ARG A 121 15.64 0.35 -21.63
C ARG A 121 14.92 0.10 -20.30
N VAL A 122 13.61 0.31 -20.30
CA VAL A 122 12.74 0.07 -19.14
C VAL A 122 12.05 -1.27 -19.28
N LYS A 123 12.34 -2.16 -18.34
CA LYS A 123 11.79 -3.52 -18.26
C LYS A 123 11.31 -3.80 -16.85
N VAL A 124 10.40 -4.75 -16.72
CA VAL A 124 10.06 -5.33 -15.41
C VAL A 124 11.27 -6.14 -14.95
N LYS A 125 11.89 -5.74 -13.85
CA LYS A 125 13.03 -6.44 -13.27
C LYS A 125 12.55 -7.58 -12.37
N MET A 126 11.57 -7.29 -11.52
CA MET A 126 11.14 -8.23 -10.49
C MET A 126 9.70 -7.97 -10.07
N ILE A 127 8.99 -9.05 -9.74
CA ILE A 127 7.68 -8.98 -9.09
C ILE A 127 7.70 -9.93 -7.90
N HIS A 128 7.33 -9.42 -6.73
CA HIS A 128 7.04 -10.24 -5.55
C HIS A 128 5.56 -10.21 -5.23
N LEU A 129 5.00 -11.39 -4.98
CA LEU A 129 3.70 -11.54 -4.38
C LEU A 129 3.85 -11.51 -2.86
N TYR A 130 3.03 -10.73 -2.18
CA TYR A 130 2.91 -10.74 -0.73
C TYR A 130 1.43 -10.80 -0.34
N GLY A 131 1.14 -10.56 0.94
CA GLY A 131 -0.24 -10.36 1.37
C GLY A 131 -1.07 -11.65 1.46
N SER A 132 -2.38 -11.52 1.28
CA SER A 132 -3.33 -12.59 1.60
C SER A 132 -3.28 -13.77 0.62
N LEU A 133 -3.06 -13.49 -0.67
CA LEU A 133 -2.91 -14.53 -1.69
C LEU A 133 -1.66 -15.38 -1.43
N GLU A 134 -0.53 -14.75 -1.08
CA GLU A 134 0.70 -15.50 -0.80
C GLU A 134 0.57 -16.40 0.45
N ARG A 135 -0.16 -15.95 1.47
CA ARG A 135 -0.45 -16.78 2.65
C ARG A 135 -1.47 -17.89 2.39
N GLY A 136 -2.01 -17.96 1.18
CA GLY A 136 -2.90 -19.03 0.74
C GLY A 136 -4.35 -18.91 1.22
N ALA A 137 -4.83 -17.69 1.49
CA ALA A 137 -6.23 -17.46 1.83
C ALA A 137 -7.18 -17.96 0.73
N ALA A 138 -8.34 -18.48 1.12
CA ALA A 138 -9.36 -18.96 0.18
C ALA A 138 -10.04 -17.81 -0.59
N GLU A 139 -10.15 -16.65 0.05
CA GLU A 139 -10.67 -15.41 -0.50
C GLU A 139 -9.71 -14.28 -0.16
N VAL A 140 -9.53 -13.35 -1.08
CA VAL A 140 -8.59 -12.23 -0.95
C VAL A 140 -9.27 -10.91 -1.26
N GLY A 141 -8.83 -9.85 -0.58
CA GLY A 141 -9.28 -8.49 -0.87
C GLY A 141 -8.62 -7.92 -2.11
N ASP A 142 -7.35 -8.27 -2.35
CA ASP A 142 -6.44 -7.74 -3.38
C ASP A 142 -5.47 -8.83 -3.83
N VAL A 143 -4.79 -8.52 -4.94
CA VAL A 143 -3.50 -9.10 -5.29
C VAL A 143 -2.41 -8.07 -4.99
N ASP A 144 -1.72 -8.28 -3.88
CA ASP A 144 -0.65 -7.43 -3.35
C ASP A 144 0.70 -7.75 -4.03
N LEU A 145 1.28 -6.78 -4.75
CA LEU A 145 2.51 -6.96 -5.52
C LEU A 145 3.55 -5.89 -5.22
N PHE A 146 4.81 -6.27 -5.06
CA PHE A 146 5.92 -5.33 -5.24
C PHE A 146 6.45 -5.46 -6.66
N VAL A 147 6.51 -4.36 -7.39
CA VAL A 147 7.03 -4.34 -8.77
C VAL A 147 8.25 -3.42 -8.82
N GLU A 148 9.32 -3.95 -9.38
CA GLU A 148 10.57 -3.23 -9.60
C GLU A 148 10.86 -3.18 -11.10
N PHE A 149 11.17 -1.99 -11.60
CA PHE A 149 11.61 -1.76 -12.98
C PHE A 149 13.13 -1.58 -13.04
N THR A 150 13.71 -1.75 -14.23
CA THR A 150 15.16 -1.58 -14.45
C THR A 150 15.63 -0.12 -14.41
N THR A 151 14.73 0.85 -14.28
CA THR A 151 15.06 2.29 -14.20
C THR A 151 16.04 2.62 -13.09
N MET A 152 15.92 1.99 -11.91
CA MET A 152 16.88 2.18 -10.82
C MET A 152 18.29 1.69 -11.18
N ASP A 153 18.40 0.72 -12.09
CA ASP A 153 19.69 0.18 -12.54
C ASP A 153 20.37 1.08 -13.58
N LEU A 154 19.64 2.04 -14.17
CA LEU A 154 20.19 2.99 -15.15
C LEU A 154 21.06 4.07 -14.51
N GLY A 155 20.88 4.35 -13.21
CA GLY A 155 21.73 5.27 -12.44
C GLY A 155 21.97 6.61 -13.15
N PRO A 156 23.23 6.98 -13.45
CA PRO A 156 23.55 8.25 -14.13
C PRO A 156 23.07 8.33 -15.59
N ASP A 157 22.76 7.19 -16.21
CA ASP A 157 22.28 7.11 -17.59
C ASP A 157 20.75 7.19 -17.69
N LEU A 158 20.05 7.34 -16.56
CA LEU A 158 18.59 7.48 -16.52
C LEU A 158 18.15 8.75 -17.26
N MET A 159 17.30 8.58 -18.26
CA MET A 159 16.74 9.68 -19.03
C MET A 159 15.30 9.99 -18.61
N PRO A 160 14.78 11.21 -18.83
CA PRO A 160 13.38 11.54 -18.56
C PRO A 160 12.39 10.58 -19.22
N GLU A 161 12.68 10.15 -20.46
CA GLU A 161 11.84 9.22 -21.21
C GLU A 161 11.76 7.82 -20.56
N ASP A 162 12.81 7.42 -19.82
CA ASP A 162 12.78 6.17 -19.05
C ASP A 162 11.82 6.28 -17.85
N GLN A 163 11.77 7.45 -17.20
CA GLN A 163 10.84 7.71 -16.09
C GLN A 163 9.39 7.80 -16.56
N GLU A 164 9.16 8.48 -17.69
CA GLU A 164 7.85 8.52 -18.34
C GLU A 164 7.38 7.11 -18.70
N ARG A 165 8.27 6.28 -19.28
CA ARG A 165 7.92 4.90 -19.62
C ARG A 165 7.63 4.03 -18.39
N GLU A 166 8.37 4.20 -17.30
CA GLU A 166 8.06 3.51 -16.04
C GLU A 166 6.67 3.90 -15.52
N GLN A 167 6.32 5.19 -15.58
CA GLN A 167 4.99 5.65 -15.17
C GLN A 167 3.89 5.02 -16.04
N GLU A 168 4.06 5.04 -17.37
CA GLU A 168 3.12 4.39 -18.30
C GLU A 168 2.95 2.89 -17.98
N LEU A 169 4.04 2.18 -17.72
CA LEU A 169 3.99 0.77 -17.33
C LEU A 169 3.29 0.56 -15.98
N GLY A 170 3.45 1.47 -15.03
CA GLY A 170 2.71 1.48 -13.77
C GLY A 170 1.20 1.65 -13.99
N GLU A 171 0.80 2.56 -14.88
CA GLU A 171 -0.60 2.77 -15.27
C GLU A 171 -1.18 1.54 -16.00
N GLU A 172 -0.43 0.96 -16.94
CA GLU A 172 -0.80 -0.29 -17.63
C GLU A 172 -1.03 -1.44 -16.63
N LEU A 173 -0.15 -1.58 -15.63
CA LEU A 173 -0.25 -2.60 -14.58
C LEU A 173 -1.53 -2.45 -13.76
N VAL A 174 -1.81 -1.24 -13.26
CA VAL A 174 -3.04 -0.97 -12.48
C VAL A 174 -4.30 -1.21 -13.32
N ALA A 175 -4.24 -0.94 -14.63
CA ALA A 175 -5.35 -1.18 -15.54
C ALA A 175 -5.67 -2.68 -15.79
N ILE A 176 -4.78 -3.61 -15.43
CA ILE A 176 -5.04 -5.05 -15.59
C ILE A 176 -6.24 -5.50 -14.76
N SER A 177 -6.39 -4.97 -13.54
CA SER A 177 -7.50 -5.29 -12.65
C SER A 177 -7.61 -4.27 -11.52
N GLU A 178 -8.84 -3.88 -11.19
CA GLU A 178 -9.13 -3.07 -10.00
C GLU A 178 -8.72 -3.76 -8.68
N TYR A 179 -8.52 -5.08 -8.68
CA TYR A 179 -8.08 -5.86 -7.52
C TYR A 179 -6.56 -5.84 -7.31
N LEU A 180 -5.79 -5.21 -8.20
CA LEU A 180 -4.35 -5.08 -8.02
C LEU A 180 -4.01 -3.96 -7.05
N SER A 181 -3.03 -4.23 -6.19
CA SER A 181 -2.43 -3.23 -5.30
C SER A 181 -0.91 -3.28 -5.46
N PRO A 182 -0.36 -2.64 -6.51
CA PRO A 182 1.07 -2.57 -6.71
C PRO A 182 1.70 -1.57 -5.73
N SER A 183 2.77 -2.00 -5.08
CA SER A 183 3.62 -1.20 -4.22
C SER A 183 5.01 -1.06 -4.86
N SER A 184 5.67 0.06 -4.58
CA SER A 184 6.99 0.37 -5.13
C SER A 184 8.10 -0.46 -4.48
N PHE A 185 9.28 -0.46 -5.10
CA PHE A 185 10.48 -1.03 -4.48
C PHE A 185 10.84 -0.35 -3.14
N ILE A 186 10.59 0.96 -3.01
CA ILE A 186 10.85 1.69 -1.76
C ILE A 186 9.94 1.16 -0.65
N ASP A 187 8.67 0.87 -0.96
CA ASP A 187 7.73 0.29 0.01
C ASP A 187 8.22 -1.09 0.48
N ARG A 188 8.79 -1.89 -0.43
CA ARG A 188 9.40 -3.18 -0.09
C ARG A 188 10.56 -3.03 0.91
N MET A 189 11.46 -2.05 0.68
CA MET A 189 12.56 -1.78 1.62
C MET A 189 12.08 -1.37 3.01
N LEU A 190 10.88 -0.81 3.11
CA LEU A 190 10.26 -0.44 4.39
C LEU A 190 9.44 -1.59 5.02
N MET A 191 9.28 -2.70 4.30
CA MET A 191 8.46 -3.85 4.66
C MET A 191 9.26 -5.15 4.65
N GLU A 192 10.54 -5.11 5.05
CA GLU A 192 11.46 -6.26 5.01
C GLU A 192 10.96 -7.49 5.79
N ASP A 193 10.19 -7.29 6.86
CA ASP A 193 9.63 -8.36 7.71
C ASP A 193 8.40 -9.06 7.10
N VAL A 194 7.89 -8.59 5.96
CA VAL A 194 6.71 -9.16 5.33
C VAL A 194 7.08 -10.38 4.49
N SER A 195 6.47 -11.52 4.80
CA SER A 195 6.59 -12.72 3.99
C SER A 195 6.15 -12.44 2.56
N MET A 196 7.08 -12.68 1.62
CA MET A 196 6.93 -12.40 0.20
C MET A 196 7.59 -13.52 -0.60
N ARG A 197 7.07 -13.75 -1.82
CA ARG A 197 7.63 -14.71 -2.77
C ARG A 197 7.85 -14.04 -4.11
N GLN A 198 9.06 -14.18 -4.64
CA GLN A 198 9.35 -13.74 -6.00
C GLN A 198 8.55 -14.61 -6.99
N VAL A 199 7.77 -13.96 -7.85
CA VAL A 199 6.95 -14.59 -8.89
C VAL A 199 7.41 -14.21 -10.30
N PHE A 200 8.22 -13.16 -10.43
CA PHE A 200 8.90 -12.76 -11.66
C PHE A 200 10.36 -12.34 -11.40
N PRO A 201 11.34 -12.69 -12.26
CA PRO A 201 11.22 -13.55 -13.44
C PRO A 201 10.70 -14.94 -13.08
N ARG A 202 9.94 -15.56 -14.00
CA ARG A 202 9.36 -16.88 -13.74
C ARG A 202 10.51 -17.86 -13.52
N VAL A 203 10.59 -18.44 -12.33
CA VAL A 203 11.57 -19.48 -12.07
C VAL A 203 11.14 -20.69 -12.87
N SER A 204 11.96 -21.14 -13.83
CA SER A 204 11.72 -22.39 -14.55
C SER A 204 11.53 -23.51 -13.54
N ARG A 205 10.33 -24.11 -13.50
CA ARG A 205 10.11 -25.36 -12.80
C ARG A 205 10.62 -26.53 -13.64
#